data_AF-A0ABD1LT62-F1
#
_entry.id   AF-A0ABD1LT62-F1
#
_cell.length_a   1.000
_cell.length_b   1.000
_cell.length_c   1.000
_cell.angle_alpha   90.00
_cell.angle_beta   90.00
_cell.angle_gamma   90.00
#
_symmetry.space_group_name_H-M   'P 1'
#
loop_
_entity.id
_entity.type
_entity.pdbx_description
1 polymer ?
#
loop_
_entity_poly.entity_id
_entity_poly.type
_entity_poly.pdbx_seq_one_letter_code
_entity_poly.pdbx_strand_id
1 'polypeptide(L)' 'MFNNQICCYGVNTLNNETSNTPDRQEACRCLKTVIQNLPGLNLTTIAALPSNCGVNLPFKITPSIDCSK' A
#
# COMPACT_ATOMS: atom_id res chain seq x y z
N MET A 1 9.79 -10.58 -18.71
CA MET A 1 9.56 -9.19 -18.24
C MET A 1 8.41 -9.24 -17.25
N PHE A 2 8.65 -8.85 -16.00
CA PHE A 2 7.73 -9.08 -14.89
C PHE A 2 6.41 -8.34 -15.13
N ASN A 3 5.32 -9.11 -15.13
CA ASN A 3 3.94 -8.65 -15.23
C ASN A 3 3.50 -7.99 -13.90
N ASN A 4 4.22 -6.94 -13.50
CA ASN A 4 3.90 -6.08 -12.35
C ASN A 4 3.07 -4.85 -12.77
N GLN A 5 2.67 -4.77 -14.04
CA GLN A 5 1.82 -3.68 -14.53
C GLN A 5 0.48 -3.64 -13.80
N ILE A 6 -0.13 -4.80 -13.52
CA ILE A 6 -1.44 -4.86 -12.85
C ILE A 6 -1.33 -4.38 -11.40
N CYS A 7 -0.31 -4.83 -10.66
CA CYS A 7 -0.12 -4.37 -9.29
C CYS A 7 0.26 -2.89 -9.25
N CYS A 8 1.17 -2.43 -10.11
CA CYS A 8 1.51 -1.01 -10.17
C CYS A 8 0.34 -0.13 -10.63
N TYR A 9 -0.51 -0.62 -11.53
CA TYR A 9 -1.75 0.06 -11.88
C TYR A 9 -2.66 0.19 -10.66
N GLY A 10 -2.89 -0.90 -9.91
CA GLY A 10 -3.69 -0.86 -8.69
C GLY A 10 -3.13 0.10 -7.63
N VAL A 11 -1.81 0.11 -7.42
CA VAL A 11 -1.14 1.03 -6.47
C VAL A 11 -1.30 2.49 -6.91
N ASN A 12 -1.13 2.79 -8.20
CA ASN A 12 -1.31 4.14 -8.73
C ASN A 12 -2.77 4.60 -8.63
N THR A 13 -3.72 3.75 -9.00
CA THR A 13 -5.15 4.03 -8.87
C THR A 13 -5.51 4.33 -7.41
N LEU A 14 -5.11 3.47 -6.47
CA LEU A 14 -5.36 3.70 -5.05
C LEU A 14 -4.75 5.03 -4.55
N ASN A 15 -3.55 5.38 -5.02
CA ASN A 15 -2.91 6.64 -4.64
C ASN A 15 -3.64 7.87 -5.22
N ASN A 16 -4.19 7.76 -6.43
CA ASN A 16 -4.97 8.84 -7.05
C ASN A 16 -6.34 9.03 -6.39
N GLU A 17 -6.99 7.93 -5.99
CA GLU A 17 -8.29 7.94 -5.29
C GLU A 17 -8.17 8.38 -3.83
N THR A 18 -6.97 8.38 -3.25
CA THR A 18 -6.72 8.76 -1.85
C THR A 18 -6.04 10.12 -1.74
N SER A 19 -6.59 11.14 -2.41
CA SER A 19 -5.96 12.46 -2.50
C SER A 19 -6.05 13.30 -1.22
N ASN A 20 -6.97 12.97 -0.30
CA ASN A 20 -7.15 13.68 0.97
C ASN A 20 -6.85 12.78 2.19
N THR A 21 -6.75 13.39 3.37
CA THR A 21 -6.37 12.68 4.60
C THR A 21 -7.38 11.59 5.00
N PRO A 22 -8.70 11.84 5.05
CA PRO A 22 -9.69 10.79 5.33
C PRO A 22 -9.52 9.53 4.47
N ASP A 23 -9.39 9.70 3.15
CA ASP A 23 -9.28 8.58 2.21
C ASP A 23 -7.97 7.82 2.40
N ARG A 24 -6.85 8.52 2.67
CA ARG A 24 -5.56 7.88 3.00
C ARG A 24 -5.64 7.07 4.29
N GLN A 25 -6.32 7.57 5.31
CA GLN A 25 -6.50 6.85 6.57
C GLN A 25 -7.34 5.59 6.37
N GLU A 26 -8.41 5.68 5.57
CA GLU A 26 -9.26 4.53 5.26
C GLU A 26 -8.52 3.46 4.45
N ALA A 27 -7.81 3.87 3.39
CA ALA A 27 -6.94 2.98 2.63
C ALA A 27 -5.86 2.33 3.50
N CYS A 28 -5.25 3.09 4.42
CA CYS A 28 -4.28 2.55 5.38
C CYS A 28 -4.92 1.45 6.25
N ARG A 29 -6.11 1.67 6.82
CA ARG A 29 -6.80 0.66 7.65
C ARG A 29 -7.16 -0.59 6.84
N CYS A 30 -7.57 -0.41 5.58
CA CYS A 30 -7.81 -1.51 4.66
C CYS A 30 -6.54 -2.35 4.45
N LEU A 31 -5.43 -1.71 4.07
CA LEU A 31 -4.14 -2.38 3.85
C LEU A 31 -3.64 -3.08 5.12
N LYS A 32 -3.76 -2.44 6.28
CA LYS A 32 -3.37 -3.02 7.57
C LYS A 32 -4.11 -4.32 7.85
N THR A 33 -5.42 -4.32 7.65
CA THR A 33 -6.27 -5.51 7.82
C THR A 33 -5.84 -6.64 6.87
N VAL A 34 -5.60 -6.33 5.60
CA VAL A 34 -5.15 -7.32 4.61
C VAL A 34 -3.82 -7.96 5.01
N ILE A 35 -2.84 -7.14 5.43
CA ILE A 35 -1.51 -7.62 5.82
C ILE A 35 -1.58 -8.52 7.06
N GLN A 36 -2.43 -8.19 8.02
CA GLN A 36 -2.59 -8.98 9.25
C GLN A 36 -3.27 -10.33 9.01
N ASN A 37 -4.15 -10.43 8.01
CA ASN A 37 -4.98 -11.61 7.77
C ASN A 37 -4.45 -12.55 6.68
N LEU A 38 -3.42 -12.16 5.94
CA LEU A 38 -2.81 -12.98 4.90
C LEU A 38 -1.51 -13.64 5.41
N PRO A 39 -1.53 -14.92 5.78
CA PRO A 39 -0.33 -15.64 6.19
C PRO A 39 0.63 -15.82 4.99
N GLY A 40 1.93 -15.78 5.26
CA GLY A 40 2.96 -16.02 4.24
C GLY A 40 3.30 -14.81 3.35
N LEU A 41 2.77 -13.62 3.64
CA LEU A 41 3.17 -12.40 2.93
C LEU A 41 4.64 -12.05 3.18
N ASN A 42 5.37 -11.77 2.10
CA ASN A 42 6.68 -11.15 2.18
C ASN A 42 6.52 -9.64 2.39
N LEU A 43 6.60 -9.21 3.65
CA LEU A 43 6.45 -7.81 4.05
C LEU A 43 7.48 -6.90 3.37
N THR A 44 8.69 -7.39 3.09
CA THR A 44 9.73 -6.63 2.38
C THR A 44 9.29 -6.33 0.94
N THR A 45 8.73 -7.32 0.24
CA THR A 45 8.20 -7.13 -1.12
C THR A 45 7.04 -6.14 -1.15
N ILE A 46 6.12 -6.23 -0.18
CA ILE A 46 4.97 -5.31 -0.08
C ILE A 46 5.44 -3.89 0.21
N ALA A 47 6.35 -3.72 1.17
CA ALA A 47 6.86 -2.41 1.55
C ALA A 47 7.65 -1.74 0.40
N ALA A 48 8.29 -2.52 -0.46
CA ALA A 48 9.01 -2.01 -1.64
C ALA A 48 8.10 -1.73 -2.84
N LEU A 49 6.87 -2.26 -2.86
CA LEU A 49 5.98 -2.18 -4.02
C LEU A 49 5.67 -0.73 -4.45
N PRO A 50 5.31 0.22 -3.56
CA PRO A 50 5.04 1.59 -3.97
C PRO A 50 6.22 2.24 -4.70
N SER A 51 7.43 2.14 -4.11
CA SER A 51 8.65 2.68 -4.70
C SER A 51 9.00 2.02 -6.03
N ASN A 52 8.84 0.70 -6.15
CA ASN A 52 9.03 -0.04 -7.39
C ASN A 52 8.04 0.37 -8.49
N CYS A 53 6.87 0.90 -8.11
CA CYS A 53 5.84 1.40 -9.00
C CYS A 53 5.90 2.92 -9.23
N GLY A 54 6.94 3.60 -8.72
CA GLY A 54 7.10 5.05 -8.83
C GLY A 54 6.15 5.87 -7.95
N VAL A 55 5.47 5.24 -7.01
CA VAL A 55 4.54 5.91 -6.09
C VAL A 55 5.27 6.23 -4.78
N ASN A 56 5.33 7.51 -4.45
CA ASN A 56 5.90 7.99 -3.20
C ASN A 56 4.81 8.16 -2.15
N LEU A 57 4.80 7.29 -1.14
CA LEU A 57 3.89 7.39 0.00
C LEU A 57 4.62 8.01 1.20
N PRO A 58 3.97 8.88 2.00
CA PRO A 58 4.57 9.48 3.18
C PRO A 58 4.70 8.50 4.37
N PHE A 59 4.33 7.23 4.19
CA PHE A 59 4.36 6.19 5.23
C PHE A 59 4.83 4.85 4.67
N LYS A 60 5.32 3.99 5.56
CA LYS A 60 5.73 2.62 5.23
C LYS A 60 4.61 1.63 5.52
N ILE A 61 4.28 0.80 4.53
CA ILE A 61 3.31 -0.27 4.67
C ILE A 61 3.91 -1.37 5.57
N THR A 62 3.40 -1.47 6.80
CA THR A 62 3.84 -2.46 7.80
C THR A 62 2.63 -2.99 8.59
N PRO A 63 2.71 -4.18 9.22
CA PRO A 63 1.62 -4.69 10.05
C PRO A 63 1.24 -3.78 11.23
N SER A 64 2.21 -2.98 11.69
CA SER A 64 2.08 -2.03 12.79
C SER A 64 1.89 -0.58 12.31
N ILE A 65 1.53 -0.36 11.04
CA ILE A 65 1.28 0.98 10.50
C ILE A 65 0.24 1.72 11.36
N ASP A 66 0.52 3.00 11.65
CA ASP A 66 -0.39 3.92 12.32
C ASP A 66 -1.21 4.67 11.27
N CYS A 67 -2.50 4.34 11.17
CA CYS A 67 -3.43 4.90 10.19
C CYS A 67 -4.19 6.14 10.71
N SER A 68 -3.78 6.71 11.85
CA SER A 68 -4.35 7.95 12.37
C SER A 68 -3.58 9.20 11.94
N LYS A 69 -2.43 9.01 11.30
CA LYS A 69 -1.49 10.06 10.92
C LYS A 69 -1.53 10.39 9.44
#